data_AF-A0A2Z3H4Z2-F1
#
_entry.id   AF-A0A2Z3H4Z2-F1
#
_cell.length_a   1.000
_cell.length_b   1.000
_cell.length_c   1.000
_cell.angle_alpha   90.00
_cell.angle_beta   90.00
_cell.angle_gamma   90.00
#
_symmetry.space_group_name_H-M   'P 1'
#
loop_
_entity.id
_entity.type
_entity.pdbx_description
1 polymer ?
#
loop_
_entity_poly.entity_id
_entity_poly.type
_entity_poly.pdbx_seq_one_letter_code
_entity_poly.pdbx_strand_id
1 'polypeptide(L)'
;MNRYGDLFLISSDGAVSMLDVGTGTLTTVASNATSFDAQLTDEEIADQWLMGSLVESAVAAGLMIGRGECYGFKRPPVLGGDYTVENTFVLPVSEHLAFLGELHKQLRDMPDGSSVELKIRREGD
;
A
#
# COMPACT_ATOMS: atom_id res chain seq x y z
N MET A 1 -4.58 -8.75 -0.35
CA MET A 1 -3.66 -7.60 -0.45
C MET A 1 -3.04 -7.58 -1.83
N ASN A 2 -2.64 -6.43 -2.36
CA ASN A 2 -1.78 -6.37 -3.55
C ASN A 2 -0.30 -6.62 -3.16
N ARG A 3 0.62 -6.48 -4.12
CA ARG A 3 2.06 -6.71 -3.89
C ARG A 3 2.77 -5.58 -3.15
N TYR A 4 2.14 -4.41 -3.00
CA TYR A 4 2.63 -3.25 -2.25
C TYR A 4 2.03 -3.15 -0.84
N GLY A 5 1.27 -4.15 -0.40
CA GLY A 5 0.74 -4.23 0.97
C GLY A 5 -0.66 -3.63 1.16
N ASP A 6 -1.27 -3.04 0.12
CA ASP A 6 -2.63 -2.51 0.22
C ASP A 6 -3.63 -3.63 0.47
N LEU A 7 -4.56 -3.39 1.38
CA LEU A 7 -5.49 -4.41 1.87
C LEU A 7 -6.85 -4.24 1.20
N PHE A 8 -7.45 -5.35 0.77
CA PHE A 8 -8.86 -5.40 0.39
C PHE A 8 -9.62 -6.04 1.54
N LEU A 9 -10.49 -5.25 2.17
CA LEU A 9 -11.22 -5.58 3.39
C LEU A 9 -12.67 -5.84 3.01
N ILE A 10 -13.23 -6.96 3.48
CA ILE A 10 -14.64 -7.29 3.30
C ILE A 10 -15.36 -6.95 4.60
N SER A 11 -16.31 -6.01 4.53
CA SER A 11 -17.16 -5.64 5.67
C SER A 11 -18.26 -6.68 5.90
N SER A 12 -18.92 -6.60 7.06
CA SER A 12 -19.98 -7.55 7.44
C SER A 12 -21.21 -7.53 6.53
N ASP A 13 -21.45 -6.43 5.83
CA ASP A 13 -22.49 -6.28 4.81
C ASP A 13 -22.05 -6.77 3.41
N GLY A 14 -20.80 -7.24 3.29
CA GLY A 14 -20.21 -7.81 2.08
C GLY A 14 -19.46 -6.83 1.21
N ALA A 15 -19.53 -5.51 1.46
CA ALA A 15 -18.80 -4.54 0.65
C ALA A 15 -17.28 -4.73 0.74
N VAL A 16 -16.56 -4.34 -0.32
CA VAL A 16 -15.11 -4.44 -0.41
C VAL A 16 -14.52 -3.03 -0.40
N SER A 17 -13.65 -2.76 0.57
CA SER A 17 -12.88 -1.52 0.65
C SER A 17 -11.40 -1.78 0.45
N MET A 18 -10.73 -0.94 -0.32
CA MET A 18 -9.28 -0.90 -0.43
C MET A 18 -8.72 0.07 0.61
N LEU A 19 -7.83 -0.42 1.46
CA LEU A 19 -6.94 0.39 2.28
C LEU A 19 -5.63 0.58 1.53
N ASP A 20 -5.41 1.77 0.99
CA ASP A 20 -4.10 2.20 0.49
C ASP A 20 -3.24 2.54 1.70
N VAL A 21 -2.24 1.71 1.97
CA VAL A 21 -1.38 1.88 3.15
C VAL A 21 -0.32 2.96 2.92
N GLY A 22 0.02 3.23 1.66
CA GLY A 22 0.98 4.26 1.27
C GLY A 22 0.45 5.67 1.50
N THR A 23 -0.85 5.91 1.26
CA THR A 23 -1.53 7.20 1.47
C THR A 23 -2.41 7.24 2.73
N GLY A 24 -2.74 6.09 3.32
CA GLY A 24 -3.56 5.99 4.53
C GLY A 24 -5.05 6.19 4.26
N THR A 25 -5.51 5.91 3.03
CA THR A 25 -6.90 6.13 2.61
C THR A 25 -7.68 4.83 2.55
N LEU A 26 -8.97 4.90 2.90
CA LEU A 26 -9.90 3.77 2.82
C LEU A 26 -11.03 4.12 1.85
N THR A 27 -11.13 3.37 0.75
CA THR A 27 -12.13 3.62 -0.31
C THR A 27 -12.95 2.36 -0.56
N THR A 28 -14.27 2.47 -0.58
CA THR A 28 -15.13 1.37 -1.03
C THR A 28 -15.01 1.21 -2.53
N VAL A 29 -14.47 0.07 -2.95
CA VAL A 29 -14.18 -0.25 -4.35
C VAL A 29 -15.24 -1.16 -4.97
N ALA A 30 -16.01 -1.90 -4.16
CA ALA A 30 -17.07 -2.76 -4.66
C ALA A 30 -18.17 -2.99 -3.61
N SER A 31 -19.39 -3.30 -4.05
CA SER A 31 -20.51 -3.58 -3.14
C SER A 31 -20.53 -5.01 -2.62
N ASN A 32 -19.82 -5.92 -3.29
CA ASN A 32 -19.62 -7.31 -2.89
C ASN A 32 -18.42 -7.93 -3.64
N ALA A 33 -17.99 -9.11 -3.20
CA ALA A 33 -16.91 -9.86 -3.81
C ALA A 33 -17.12 -10.14 -5.32
N THR A 34 -18.34 -10.48 -5.74
CA THR A 34 -18.62 -10.73 -7.16
C THR A 34 -18.41 -9.48 -8.02
N SER A 35 -18.87 -8.32 -7.54
CA SER A 35 -18.65 -7.05 -8.24
C SER A 35 -17.19 -6.58 -8.19
N PHE A 36 -16.43 -6.99 -7.17
CA PHE A 36 -15.00 -6.75 -7.08
C PHE A 36 -14.25 -7.56 -8.15
N ASP A 37 -14.53 -8.87 -8.24
CA ASP A 37 -13.93 -9.75 -9.24
C ASP A 37 -14.27 -9.30 -10.67
N ALA A 38 -15.49 -8.83 -10.90
CA ALA A 38 -15.89 -8.27 -12.19
C ALA A 38 -15.11 -7.01 -12.56
N GLN A 39 -14.86 -6.11 -11.61
CA GLN A 39 -14.07 -4.90 -11.85
C GLN A 39 -12.60 -5.20 -12.16
N LEU A 40 -12.02 -6.24 -11.56
CA LEU A 40 -10.67 -6.68 -11.87
C LEU A 40 -10.48 -7.24 -13.30
N THR A 41 -11.56 -7.42 -14.07
CA THR A 41 -11.46 -7.76 -15.49
C THR A 41 -11.16 -6.55 -16.38
N ASP A 42 -11.34 -5.34 -15.86
CA ASP A 42 -10.91 -4.11 -16.50
C ASP A 42 -9.42 -3.87 -16.19
N GLU A 43 -8.61 -3.76 -17.24
CA GLU A 43 -7.15 -3.64 -17.10
C GLU A 43 -6.73 -2.35 -16.40
N GLU A 44 -7.45 -1.24 -16.60
CA GLU A 44 -7.13 0.05 -15.98
C GLU A 44 -7.44 0.00 -14.47
N ILE A 45 -8.57 -0.58 -14.09
CA ILE A 45 -8.94 -0.78 -12.69
C ILE A 45 -7.96 -1.75 -12.01
N ALA A 46 -7.64 -2.86 -12.68
CA ALA A 46 -6.71 -3.84 -12.16
C ALA A 46 -5.32 -3.23 -11.94
N ASP A 47 -4.82 -2.43 -12.87
CA ASP A 47 -3.53 -1.75 -12.71
C ASP A 47 -3.60 -0.69 -11.61
N GLN A 48 -4.67 0.10 -11.52
CA GLN A 48 -4.85 1.08 -10.46
C GLN A 48 -4.83 0.45 -9.05
N TRP A 49 -5.47 -0.70 -8.87
CA TRP A 49 -5.61 -1.34 -7.54
C TRP A 49 -4.46 -2.29 -7.20
N LEU A 50 -3.92 -2.99 -8.20
CA LEU A 50 -2.91 -4.03 -8.01
C LEU A 50 -1.50 -3.57 -8.38
N MET A 51 -1.39 -2.43 -9.06
CA MET A 51 -0.13 -1.81 -9.49
C MET A 51 0.68 -2.76 -10.39
N GLY A 52 -0.02 -3.45 -11.29
CA GLY A 52 0.53 -4.54 -12.12
C GLY A 52 1.77 -4.12 -12.90
N SER A 53 1.70 -2.98 -13.59
CA SER A 53 2.80 -2.43 -14.38
C SER A 53 4.04 -2.12 -13.54
N LEU A 54 3.85 -1.60 -12.32
CA LEU A 54 4.95 -1.31 -11.40
C LEU A 54 5.54 -2.61 -10.81
N VAL A 55 4.70 -3.59 -10.51
CA VAL A 55 5.13 -4.94 -10.08
C VAL A 55 5.98 -5.61 -11.16
N GLU A 56 5.54 -5.57 -12.42
CA GLU A 56 6.30 -6.11 -13.55
C GLU A 56 7.66 -5.41 -13.69
N SER A 57 7.68 -4.09 -13.56
CA SER A 57 8.92 -3.30 -13.62
C SER A 57 9.87 -3.63 -12.45
N ALA A 58 9.34 -3.85 -11.24
CA ALA A 58 10.13 -4.25 -10.07
C ALA A 58 10.73 -5.66 -10.26
N VAL A 59 9.95 -6.62 -10.78
CA VAL A 59 10.43 -7.96 -11.11
C VAL A 59 11.51 -7.91 -12.19
N ALA A 60 11.32 -7.11 -13.24
CA ALA A 60 12.32 -6.94 -14.30
C ALA A 60 13.64 -6.34 -13.77
N ALA A 61 13.58 -5.53 -12.71
CA ALA A 61 14.74 -5.00 -12.00
C ALA A 61 15.35 -5.97 -10.98
N GLY A 62 14.83 -7.19 -10.85
CA GLY A 62 15.34 -8.22 -9.94
C GLY A 62 14.84 -8.13 -8.50
N LEU A 63 13.85 -7.28 -8.22
CA LEU A 63 13.22 -7.19 -6.91
C LEU A 63 12.19 -8.31 -6.77
N MET A 64 12.63 -9.47 -6.30
CA MET A 64 11.77 -10.63 -6.10
C MET A 64 11.28 -10.68 -4.65
N ILE A 65 9.96 -10.80 -4.43
CA ILE A 65 9.40 -11.01 -3.10
C ILE A 65 9.34 -12.49 -2.75
N GLY A 66 9.66 -12.83 -1.50
CA GLY A 66 9.47 -14.13 -0.90
C GLY A 66 8.12 -14.27 -0.19
N ARG A 67 7.96 -15.41 0.51
CA ARG A 67 6.76 -15.66 1.33
C ARG A 67 6.74 -14.70 2.53
N GLY A 68 5.65 -13.96 2.68
CA GLY A 68 5.46 -13.02 3.78
C GLY A 68 6.13 -11.66 3.55
N GLU A 69 6.65 -11.41 2.35
CA GLU A 69 7.23 -10.14 1.93
C GLU A 69 6.30 -9.41 0.95
N CYS A 70 6.48 -8.10 0.87
CA CYS A 70 5.85 -7.23 -0.12
C CYS A 70 6.88 -6.22 -0.63
N TYR A 71 6.43 -5.40 -1.59
CA TYR A 71 7.12 -4.17 -1.94
C TYR A 71 6.72 -3.06 -0.98
N GLY A 72 7.65 -2.15 -0.73
CA GLY A 72 7.40 -0.88 -0.06
C GLY A 72 8.14 0.25 -0.78
N PHE A 73 7.86 1.49 -0.35
CA PHE A 73 8.49 2.68 -0.92
C PHE A 73 9.53 3.29 0.03
N LYS A 74 10.76 3.52 -0.44
CA LYS A 74 11.87 4.11 0.32
C LYS A 74 11.46 5.48 0.88
N ARG A 75 10.77 6.28 0.06
CA ARG A 75 9.98 7.43 0.48
C ARG A 75 8.49 7.08 0.34
N PRO A 76 7.74 6.96 1.45
CA PRO A 76 6.30 6.68 1.41
C PRO A 76 5.50 7.73 0.60
N PRO A 77 4.43 7.34 -0.12
CA PRO A 77 3.59 8.26 -0.87
C PRO A 77 3.01 9.40 -0.04
N VAL A 78 2.56 9.14 1.20
CA VAL A 78 2.08 10.19 2.13
C VAL A 78 3.14 11.27 2.44
N LEU A 79 4.42 10.97 2.25
CA LEU A 79 5.52 11.93 2.38
C LEU A 79 5.95 12.53 1.03
N GLY A 80 5.17 12.35 -0.03
CA GLY A 80 5.45 12.83 -1.39
C GLY A 80 6.42 11.95 -2.18
N GLY A 81 6.49 10.65 -1.89
CA GLY A 81 7.27 9.69 -2.68
C GLY A 81 6.55 9.22 -3.94
N ASP A 82 7.33 8.93 -4.98
CA ASP A 82 6.81 8.50 -6.28
C ASP A 82 6.63 6.98 -6.37
N TYR A 83 5.73 6.56 -7.25
CA TYR A 83 5.43 5.16 -7.55
C TYR A 83 6.38 4.63 -8.64
N THR A 84 7.67 4.48 -8.30
CA THR A 84 8.71 4.04 -9.24
C THR A 84 9.52 2.87 -8.70
N VAL A 85 10.22 2.17 -9.59
CA VAL A 85 11.13 1.06 -9.23
C VAL A 85 12.29 1.56 -8.38
N GLU A 86 12.81 2.76 -8.65
CA GLU A 86 13.91 3.36 -7.90
C GLU A 86 13.51 3.66 -6.45
N ASN A 87 12.23 3.97 -6.23
CA ASN A 87 11.67 4.16 -4.90
C ASN A 87 11.21 2.84 -4.26
N THR A 88 11.30 1.69 -4.94
CA THR A 88 10.81 0.41 -4.44
C THR A 88 11.90 -0.38 -3.69
N PHE A 89 11.49 -1.13 -2.66
CA PHE A 89 12.31 -2.14 -1.98
C PHE A 89 11.44 -3.30 -1.46
N VAL A 90 12.07 -4.43 -1.10
CA VAL A 90 11.40 -5.62 -0.55
C VAL A 90 11.55 -5.64 0.97
N LEU A 91 10.47 -5.96 1.69
CA LEU A 91 10.45 -6.07 3.15
C LEU A 91 9.34 -7.02 3.63
N PRO A 92 9.38 -7.49 4.89
CA PRO A 92 8.29 -8.24 5.48
C PRO A 92 7.00 -7.42 5.57
N VAL A 93 5.85 -8.05 5.27
CA VAL A 93 4.53 -7.41 5.31
C VAL A 93 4.23 -6.86 6.71
N SER A 94 4.63 -7.57 7.77
CA SER A 94 4.42 -7.12 9.15
C SER A 94 5.15 -5.82 9.45
N GLU A 95 6.41 -5.68 9.01
CA GLU A 95 7.20 -4.46 9.19
C GLU A 95 6.60 -3.30 8.36
N HIS A 96 6.17 -3.59 7.13
CA HIS A 96 5.54 -2.61 6.26
C HIS A 96 4.30 -1.98 6.88
N LEU A 97 3.36 -2.83 7.34
CA LEU A 97 2.12 -2.38 7.95
C LEU A 97 2.35 -1.69 9.30
N ALA A 98 3.25 -2.22 10.14
CA ALA A 98 3.57 -1.62 11.43
C ALA A 98 4.18 -0.23 11.27
N PHE A 99 5.14 -0.08 10.37
CA PHE A 99 5.78 1.21 10.09
C PHE A 99 4.79 2.23 9.54
N LEU A 100 4.02 1.89 8.50
CA LEU A 100 3.07 2.83 7.90
C LEU A 100 1.93 3.18 8.86
N GLY A 101 1.48 2.24 9.69
CA GLY A 101 0.49 2.51 10.73
C GLY A 101 0.96 3.55 11.75
N GLU A 102 2.19 3.41 12.27
CA GLU A 102 2.75 4.39 13.20
C GLU A 102 3.10 5.72 12.51
N LEU A 103 3.54 5.69 11.24
CA LEU A 103 3.75 6.89 10.43
C LEU A 103 2.44 7.69 10.29
N HIS A 104 1.37 7.07 9.81
CA HIS A 104 0.07 7.73 9.65
C HIS A 104 -0.49 8.26 10.97
N LYS A 105 -0.28 7.55 12.07
CA LYS A 105 -0.65 8.02 13.41
C LYS A 105 0.12 9.28 13.82
N GLN A 106 1.40 9.41 13.46
CA GLN A 106 2.18 10.63 13.70
C GLN A 106 1.72 11.79 12.81
N LEU A 107 1.24 11.51 11.60
CA LEU A 107 0.83 12.51 10.61
C LEU A 107 -0.63 12.97 10.72
N ARG A 108 -1.51 12.17 11.34
CA ARG A 108 -2.98 12.35 11.32
C ARG A 108 -3.47 13.77 11.60
N ASP A 109 -2.82 14.48 12.53
CA ASP A 109 -3.27 15.78 13.02
C ASP A 109 -2.46 16.95 12.39
N MET A 110 -1.62 16.66 11.39
CA MET A 110 -0.79 17.64 10.69
C MET A 110 -1.46 18.12 9.39
N PRO A 111 -1.47 19.43 9.12
CA PRO A 111 -1.94 19.95 7.83
C PRO A 111 -1.04 19.51 6.66
N ASP A 112 -1.62 19.38 5.48
CA ASP A 112 -0.87 19.16 4.23
C ASP A 112 0.20 20.24 4.03
N GLY A 113 1.38 19.82 3.55
CA GLY A 113 2.53 20.70 3.34
C GLY A 113 3.36 20.98 4.61
N SER A 114 3.01 20.40 5.76
CA SER A 114 3.79 20.51 6.99
C SER A 114 5.19 19.90 6.82
N SER A 115 6.20 20.54 7.42
CA SER A 115 7.51 19.91 7.65
C SER A 115 7.38 18.91 8.80
N VAL A 116 7.90 17.70 8.61
CA VAL A 116 7.75 16.60 9.58
C VAL A 116 9.11 16.11 10.08
N GLU A 117 9.18 15.78 11.37
CA GLU A 117 10.29 15.05 11.97
C GLU A 117 9.76 13.69 12.43
N LEU A 118 10.27 12.60 11.84
CA LEU A 118 9.76 11.26 12.10
C LEU A 118 10.46 10.63 13.30
N LYS A 119 9.68 10.14 14.25
CA LYS A 119 10.20 9.31 15.35
C LYS A 119 10.12 7.85 14.95
N ILE A 120 11.28 7.28 14.63
CA ILE A 120 11.40 5.85 14.31
C ILE A 120 11.72 5.09 15.60
N ARG A 121 10.88 4.12 15.94
CA ARG A 121 11.09 3.21 17.09
C ARG A 121 11.40 1.82 16.57
N ARG A 122 12.31 1.12 17.23
CA ARG A 122 12.53 -0.31 16.97
C ARG A 122 11.64 -1.14 17.86
N GLU A 123 11.29 -2.32 17.37
CA GLU A 123 10.54 -3.29 18.17
C GLU A 123 11.39 -3.67 19.40
N GLY A 124 10.94 -3.26 20.60
CA GLY A 124 11.65 -3.45 21.87
C GLY A 124 12.10 -2.17 22.60
N ASP A 125 11.90 -0.97 22.02
CA ASP A 125 12.17 0.33 22.65
C ASP A 125 11.05 0.83 23.59
#